data_AF-A0A955TCV7-F1
#
_entry.id   AF-A0A955TCV7-F1
#
_cell.length_a   1.000
_cell.length_b   1.000
_cell.length_c   1.000
_cell.angle_alpha   90.00
_cell.angle_beta   90.00
_cell.angle_gamma   90.00
#
_symmetry.space_group_name_H-M   'P 1'
#
loop_
_entity.id
_entity.type
_entity.pdbx_description
1 polymer ?
#
loop_
_entity_poly.entity_id
_entity_poly.type
_entity_poly.pdbx_seq_one_letter_code
_entity_poly.pdbx_strand_id
1 'polypeptide(L)'
;MATRTVKVDMLARVEGEGAFKVVLRDGEIVSTEFRIFEPPRFFEAFMRGRAFSEAPDITARICGICPVAYQMSSVHAMEAAFGVKVDGPLRELRRLLYCGEWIESHVLHAAMLHAPDFLGFEGAFDMAAAGHGDAVKLALDLKKAGNAIVSTIGGREIHPINVKVGGFYKVPRKRDLAPLAETLKRARDLADAFVDWTAGFDFPDY
;
A
#
# COMPACT_ATOMS: atom_id res chain seq x y z
N MET A 1 13.90 -42.30 5.07
CA MET A 1 13.61 -40.89 5.31
C MET A 1 13.17 -40.27 4.01
N ALA A 2 11.90 -39.90 3.91
CA ALA A 2 11.35 -39.31 2.71
C ALA A 2 11.64 -37.80 2.72
N THR A 3 12.27 -37.30 1.66
CA THR A 3 12.50 -35.86 1.47
C THR A 3 11.56 -35.36 0.38
N ARG A 4 10.75 -34.34 0.67
CA ARG A 4 9.87 -33.68 -0.30
C ARG A 4 10.32 -32.24 -0.46
N THR A 5 10.39 -31.75 -1.70
CA THR A 5 10.65 -30.32 -1.98
C THR A 5 9.43 -29.73 -2.66
N VAL A 6 8.92 -28.62 -2.11
CA VAL A 6 7.88 -27.79 -2.72
C VAL A 6 8.56 -26.52 -3.22
N LYS A 7 8.30 -26.16 -4.48
CA LYS A 7 8.84 -24.95 -5.10
C LYS A 7 7.69 -24.13 -5.67
N VAL A 8 7.70 -22.84 -5.35
CA VAL A 8 6.87 -21.81 -5.96
C VAL A 8 7.83 -20.86 -6.65
N ASP A 9 8.01 -21.05 -7.96
CA ASP A 9 9.03 -20.32 -8.73
C ASP A 9 8.66 -18.85 -8.96
N MET A 10 7.37 -18.51 -8.84
CA MET A 10 6.86 -17.14 -8.87
C MET A 10 5.69 -17.00 -7.90
N LEU A 11 5.82 -16.11 -6.94
CA LEU A 11 4.74 -15.72 -6.04
C LEU A 11 3.77 -14.81 -6.79
N ALA A 12 2.48 -15.13 -6.72
CA ALA A 12 1.39 -14.29 -7.22
C ALA A 12 0.80 -13.45 -6.08
N ARG A 13 -0.02 -12.46 -6.43
CA ARG A 13 -0.75 -11.60 -5.47
C ARG A 13 0.17 -10.86 -4.49
N VAL A 14 1.39 -10.53 -4.91
CA VAL A 14 2.35 -9.69 -4.19
C VAL A 14 2.88 -8.59 -5.11
N GLU A 15 3.46 -7.53 -4.53
CA GLU A 15 4.25 -6.57 -5.29
C GLU A 15 5.69 -7.07 -5.42
N GLY A 16 6.23 -6.92 -6.62
CA GLY A 16 7.56 -7.38 -7.00
C GLY A 16 7.67 -8.87 -7.32
N GLU A 17 8.91 -9.36 -7.42
CA GLU A 17 9.23 -10.70 -7.91
C GLU A 17 9.92 -11.53 -6.82
N GLY A 18 9.24 -12.59 -6.39
CA GLY A 18 9.73 -13.51 -5.37
C GLY A 18 9.44 -14.98 -5.71
N ALA A 19 10.26 -15.87 -5.18
CA ALA A 19 10.10 -17.32 -5.22
C ALA A 19 10.26 -17.91 -3.82
N PHE A 20 9.57 -19.01 -3.55
CA PHE A 20 9.65 -19.69 -2.26
C PHE A 20 9.91 -21.19 -2.43
N LYS A 21 10.83 -21.73 -1.66
CA LYS A 21 11.16 -23.16 -1.65
C LYS A 21 11.10 -23.70 -0.23
N VAL A 22 10.38 -24.81 -0.07
CA VAL A 22 10.23 -25.51 1.21
C VAL A 22 10.75 -26.93 1.05
N VAL A 23 11.64 -27.35 1.94
CA VAL A 23 12.12 -28.73 2.02
C VAL A 23 11.54 -29.37 3.28
N LEU A 24 10.88 -30.50 3.10
CA LEU A 24 10.34 -31.31 4.17
C LEU A 24 11.12 -32.62 4.28
N ARG A 25 11.37 -33.07 5.51
CA ARG A 25 11.89 -34.40 5.81
C ARG A 25 10.94 -35.07 6.78
N ASP A 26 10.43 -36.24 6.38
CA ASP A 26 9.50 -37.04 7.20
C ASP A 26 8.29 -36.23 7.72
N GLY A 27 7.79 -35.30 6.90
CA GLY A 27 6.64 -34.45 7.20
C GLY A 27 6.99 -33.12 7.88
N GLU A 28 8.20 -32.95 8.39
CA GLU A 28 8.64 -31.72 9.07
C GLU A 28 9.36 -30.78 8.12
N ILE A 29 9.09 -29.47 8.23
CA ILE A 29 9.82 -28.44 7.48
C ILE A 29 11.26 -28.36 8.03
N VAL A 30 12.24 -28.63 7.20
CA VAL A 30 13.67 -28.58 7.56
C VAL A 30 14.42 -27.42 6.90
N SER A 31 13.84 -26.79 5.87
CA SER A 31 14.40 -25.58 5.26
C SER A 31 13.31 -24.79 4.53
N THR A 32 13.41 -23.47 4.61
CA THR A 32 12.63 -22.51 3.83
C THR A 32 13.59 -21.49 3.20
N GLU A 33 13.47 -21.28 1.89
CA GLU A 33 14.26 -20.30 1.15
C GLU A 33 13.31 -19.33 0.44
N PHE A 34 13.44 -18.04 0.73
CA PHE A 34 12.77 -16.96 0.01
C PHE A 34 13.80 -16.25 -0.88
N ARG A 35 13.52 -16.16 -2.18
CA ARG A 35 14.40 -15.52 -3.16
C ARG A 35 13.66 -14.37 -3.82
N ILE A 36 14.18 -13.17 -3.64
CA ILE A 36 13.79 -11.98 -4.41
C ILE A 36 14.73 -11.90 -5.60
N PHE A 37 14.19 -11.83 -6.81
CA PHE A 37 15.00 -11.81 -8.04
C PHE A 37 14.66 -10.63 -8.96
N GLU A 38 13.94 -9.63 -8.43
CA GLU A 38 13.74 -8.38 -9.12
C GLU A 38 15.07 -7.74 -9.55
N PRO A 39 15.15 -7.18 -10.77
CA PRO A 39 16.33 -6.48 -11.20
C PRO A 39 16.57 -5.26 -10.31
N PRO A 40 17.78 -5.08 -9.74
CA PRO A 40 18.09 -3.93 -8.94
C PRO A 40 17.97 -2.65 -9.78
N ARG A 41 17.15 -1.70 -9.31
CA ARG A 41 16.92 -0.40 -9.98
C ARG A 41 17.91 0.68 -9.56
N PHE A 42 18.73 0.41 -8.54
CA PHE A 42 19.83 1.26 -8.07
C PHE A 42 19.44 2.73 -7.77
N PHE A 43 18.25 2.96 -7.18
CA PHE A 43 17.79 4.30 -6.80
C PHE A 43 18.81 5.06 -5.95
N GLU A 44 19.48 4.40 -5.01
CA GLU A 44 20.47 5.03 -4.13
C GLU A 44 21.69 5.58 -4.90
N ALA A 45 22.18 4.82 -5.89
CA ALA A 45 23.27 5.26 -6.74
C ALA A 45 22.81 6.39 -7.67
N PHE A 46 21.62 6.26 -8.26
CA PHE A 46 20.98 7.26 -9.11
C PHE A 46 20.72 8.60 -8.41
N MET A 47 20.53 8.57 -7.09
CA MET A 47 20.27 9.74 -6.25
C MET A 47 21.53 10.58 -5.95
N ARG A 48 22.73 10.05 -6.17
CA ARG A 48 23.98 10.79 -5.89
C ARG A 48 24.12 12.01 -6.80
N GLY A 49 24.39 13.17 -6.21
CA GLY A 49 24.56 14.44 -6.94
C GLY A 49 23.26 15.11 -7.40
N ARG A 50 22.10 14.52 -7.10
CA ARG A 50 20.79 15.12 -7.40
C ARG A 50 20.45 16.23 -6.42
N ALA A 51 19.59 17.16 -6.85
CA ALA A 51 19.10 18.19 -5.94
C ALA A 51 18.15 17.56 -4.90
N PHE A 52 18.23 18.03 -3.66
CA PHE A 52 17.38 17.54 -2.57
C PHE A 52 15.88 17.67 -2.89
N SER A 53 15.49 18.68 -3.68
CA SER A 53 14.11 18.93 -4.07
C SER A 53 13.55 17.91 -5.05
N GLU A 54 14.40 17.18 -5.78
CA GLU A 54 13.99 16.10 -6.69
C GLU A 54 13.70 14.79 -5.94
N ALA A 55 14.22 14.65 -4.71
CA ALA A 55 14.23 13.40 -3.97
C ALA A 55 12.83 12.82 -3.70
N PRO A 56 11.81 13.61 -3.29
CA PRO A 56 10.48 13.08 -3.10
C PRO A 56 9.90 12.51 -4.40
N ASP A 57 10.03 13.24 -5.51
CA ASP A 57 9.52 12.76 -6.80
C ASP A 57 10.24 11.50 -7.27
N ILE A 58 11.55 11.43 -7.18
CA ILE A 58 12.31 10.24 -7.61
C ILE A 58 11.93 9.03 -6.76
N THR A 59 11.97 9.16 -5.44
CA THR A 59 11.72 8.03 -4.52
C THR A 59 10.29 7.51 -4.59
N ALA A 60 9.31 8.35 -4.97
CA ALA A 60 7.94 7.90 -5.23
C ALA A 60 7.83 6.82 -6.31
N ARG A 61 8.84 6.66 -7.18
CA ARG A 61 8.85 5.64 -8.26
C ARG A 61 9.48 4.32 -7.80
N ILE A 62 9.86 4.20 -6.53
CA ILE A 62 10.33 2.94 -5.97
C ILE A 62 9.17 1.94 -5.93
N CYS A 63 7.96 2.34 -5.54
CA CYS A 63 6.79 1.46 -5.56
C CYS A 63 5.55 2.23 -5.99
N GLY A 64 4.72 1.61 -6.83
CA GLY A 64 3.45 2.17 -7.29
C GLY A 64 2.31 2.03 -6.28
N ILE A 65 2.44 1.14 -5.29
CA ILE A 65 1.43 0.89 -4.24
C ILE A 65 1.65 1.79 -3.03
N CYS A 66 2.91 2.07 -2.65
CA CYS A 66 3.22 2.91 -1.49
C CYS A 66 4.09 4.15 -1.80
N PRO A 67 3.78 4.94 -2.84
CA PRO A 67 4.62 6.07 -3.23
C PRO A 67 4.67 7.21 -2.20
N VAL A 68 3.58 7.49 -1.48
CA VAL A 68 3.52 8.50 -0.41
C VAL A 68 4.46 8.11 0.74
N ALA A 69 4.58 6.83 1.09
CA ALA A 69 5.53 6.39 2.10
C ALA A 69 6.98 6.76 1.73
N TYR A 70 7.38 6.54 0.47
CA TYR A 70 8.71 6.95 -0.01
C TYR A 70 8.86 8.48 -0.06
N GLN A 71 7.85 9.20 -0.54
CA GLN A 71 7.87 10.66 -0.59
C GLN A 71 8.01 11.29 0.79
N MET A 72 7.19 10.84 1.74
CA MET A 72 7.21 11.38 3.10
C MET A 72 8.50 11.03 3.82
N SER A 73 9.06 9.83 3.59
CA SER A 73 10.37 9.45 4.12
C SER A 73 11.47 10.35 3.58
N SER A 74 11.49 10.58 2.26
CA SER A 74 12.45 11.48 1.62
C SER A 74 12.32 12.92 2.13
N VAL A 75 11.10 13.44 2.22
CA VAL A 75 10.82 14.78 2.74
C VAL A 75 11.29 14.93 4.19
N HIS A 76 10.93 13.99 5.07
CA HIS A 76 11.34 14.05 6.47
C HIS A 76 12.86 13.98 6.62
N ALA A 77 13.56 13.17 5.81
CA ALA A 77 15.01 13.11 5.82
C ALA A 77 15.63 14.47 5.43
N MET A 78 15.12 15.12 4.38
CA MET A 78 15.61 16.43 3.95
C MET A 78 15.27 17.53 4.96
N GLU A 79 14.07 17.53 5.53
CA GLU A 79 13.67 18.49 6.56
C GLU A 79 14.51 18.37 7.82
N ALA A 80 14.81 17.15 8.25
CA ALA A 80 15.74 16.90 9.34
C ALA A 80 17.14 17.45 9.02
N ALA A 81 17.65 17.21 7.81
CA ALA A 81 18.95 17.70 7.38
C ALA A 81 19.04 19.25 7.34
N PHE A 82 17.94 19.93 7.02
CA PHE A 82 17.87 21.40 6.98
C PHE A 82 17.39 22.05 8.29
N GLY A 83 17.04 21.27 9.32
CA GLY A 83 16.46 21.79 10.55
C GLY A 83 15.08 22.44 10.36
N VAL A 84 14.34 22.04 9.32
CA VAL A 84 13.00 22.55 9.02
C VAL A 84 11.96 21.78 9.81
N LYS A 85 11.11 22.48 10.55
CA LYS A 85 9.98 21.90 11.28
C LYS A 85 8.65 22.23 10.61
N VAL A 86 7.88 21.21 10.26
CA VAL A 86 6.52 21.35 9.69
C VAL A 86 5.49 20.95 10.74
N ASP A 87 4.72 21.93 11.22
CA ASP A 87 3.71 21.77 12.27
C ASP A 87 2.32 22.27 11.80
N GLY A 88 1.32 22.13 12.67
CA GLY A 88 -0.02 22.66 12.47
C GLY A 88 -0.73 22.06 11.24
N PRO A 89 -1.53 22.85 10.50
CA PRO A 89 -2.35 22.35 9.40
C PRO A 89 -1.56 21.64 8.28
N LEU A 90 -0.30 22.02 8.04
CA LEU A 90 0.53 21.33 7.03
C LEU A 90 0.90 19.91 7.47
N ARG A 91 1.19 19.71 8.76
CA ARG A 91 1.44 18.38 9.32
C ARG A 91 0.18 17.52 9.30
N GLU A 92 -0.97 18.12 9.58
CA GLU A 92 -2.27 17.43 9.51
C GLU A 92 -2.60 17.00 8.09
N LEU A 93 -2.36 17.85 7.08
CA LEU A 93 -2.52 17.49 5.67
C LEU A 93 -1.58 16.35 5.24
N ARG A 94 -0.33 16.33 5.72
CA ARG A 94 0.60 15.21 5.48
C ARG A 94 0.13 13.91 6.11
N ARG A 95 -0.38 13.98 7.33
CA ARG A 95 -0.98 12.81 8.00
C ARG A 95 -2.19 12.31 7.22
N LEU A 96 -3.07 13.21 6.78
CA LEU A 96 -4.23 12.86 5.99
C LEU A 96 -3.83 12.20 4.66
N LEU A 97 -2.84 12.76 3.95
CA LEU A 97 -2.28 12.15 2.73
C LEU A 97 -1.78 10.72 2.97
N TYR A 98 -1.01 10.52 4.04
CA TYR A 98 -0.51 9.19 4.42
C TYR A 98 -1.64 8.22 4.78
N CYS A 99 -2.67 8.68 5.50
CA CYS A 99 -3.87 7.88 5.77
C CYS A 99 -4.60 7.50 4.47
N GLY A 100 -4.59 8.36 3.45
CA GLY A 100 -5.16 8.06 2.14
C GLY A 100 -4.49 6.85 1.48
N GLU A 101 -3.15 6.86 1.40
CA GLU A 101 -2.36 5.71 0.94
C GLU A 101 -2.59 4.48 1.83
N TRP A 102 -2.65 4.68 3.14
CA TRP A 102 -2.82 3.57 4.07
C TRP A 102 -4.16 2.84 3.84
N ILE A 103 -5.25 3.58 3.66
CA ILE A 103 -6.57 3.02 3.35
C ILE A 103 -6.54 2.26 2.02
N GLU A 104 -6.05 2.90 0.95
CA GLU A 104 -6.09 2.28 -0.38
C GLU A 104 -5.16 1.07 -0.51
N SER A 105 -3.97 1.13 0.10
CA SER A 105 -3.01 0.02 0.15
C SER A 105 -3.51 -1.15 1.00
N HIS A 106 -4.01 -0.90 2.21
CA HIS A 106 -4.43 -1.99 3.11
C HIS A 106 -5.69 -2.70 2.62
N VAL A 107 -6.67 -1.96 2.09
CA VAL A 107 -7.87 -2.59 1.56
C VAL A 107 -7.57 -3.38 0.30
N LEU A 108 -6.69 -2.87 -0.58
CA LEU A 108 -6.18 -3.63 -1.72
C LEU A 108 -5.54 -4.94 -1.25
N HIS A 109 -4.64 -4.86 -0.28
CA HIS A 109 -3.94 -6.02 0.27
C HIS A 109 -4.92 -7.04 0.88
N ALA A 110 -5.76 -6.61 1.82
CA ALA A 110 -6.67 -7.49 2.54
C ALA A 110 -7.69 -8.15 1.60
N ALA A 111 -8.34 -7.38 0.71
CA ALA A 111 -9.44 -7.88 -0.09
C ALA A 111 -9.00 -8.57 -1.39
N MET A 112 -7.99 -8.03 -2.07
CA MET A 112 -7.62 -8.50 -3.41
C MET A 112 -6.44 -9.47 -3.40
N LEU A 113 -5.54 -9.32 -2.42
CA LEU A 113 -4.33 -10.11 -2.35
C LEU A 113 -4.47 -11.26 -1.34
N HIS A 114 -5.02 -11.03 -0.15
CA HIS A 114 -5.07 -12.03 0.92
C HIS A 114 -6.40 -12.80 1.02
N ALA A 115 -7.55 -12.13 0.95
CA ALA A 115 -8.85 -12.79 1.13
C ALA A 115 -9.08 -14.04 0.26
N PRO A 116 -8.58 -14.12 -1.00
CA PRO A 116 -8.68 -15.36 -1.78
C PRO A 116 -8.05 -16.56 -1.08
N ASP A 117 -6.93 -16.42 -0.36
CA ASP A 117 -6.30 -17.53 0.36
C ASP A 117 -7.18 -18.04 1.50
N PHE A 118 -7.78 -17.13 2.28
CA PHE A 118 -8.67 -17.49 3.40
C PHE A 118 -9.94 -18.18 2.93
N LEU A 119 -10.41 -17.84 1.73
CA LEU A 119 -11.68 -18.32 1.20
C LEU A 119 -11.49 -19.46 0.16
N GLY A 120 -10.25 -19.88 -0.11
CA GLY A 120 -9.95 -21.00 -1.00
C GLY A 120 -10.08 -20.69 -2.50
N PHE A 121 -9.86 -19.44 -2.91
CA PHE A 121 -9.90 -18.99 -4.30
C PHE A 121 -8.51 -18.65 -4.85
N GLU A 122 -8.31 -18.83 -6.16
CA GLU A 122 -7.03 -18.50 -6.81
C GLU A 122 -6.77 -16.98 -6.83
N GLY A 123 -7.83 -16.18 -6.93
CA GLY A 123 -7.76 -14.72 -6.90
C GLY A 123 -9.10 -14.04 -6.67
N ALA A 124 -9.05 -12.71 -6.55
CA ALA A 124 -10.21 -11.90 -6.21
C ALA A 124 -11.34 -11.93 -7.27
N PHE A 125 -11.01 -12.14 -8.55
CA PHE A 125 -12.01 -12.22 -9.61
C PHE A 125 -12.80 -13.54 -9.56
N ASP A 126 -12.12 -14.66 -9.31
CA ASP A 126 -12.79 -15.95 -9.13
C ASP A 126 -13.65 -15.95 -7.86
N MET A 127 -13.11 -15.37 -6.78
CA MET A 127 -13.84 -15.11 -5.54
C MET A 127 -15.11 -14.27 -5.80
N ALA A 128 -15.01 -13.21 -6.61
CA ALA A 128 -16.17 -12.38 -6.97
C ALA A 128 -17.22 -13.17 -7.77
N ALA A 129 -16.80 -13.97 -8.75
CA ALA A 129 -17.67 -14.80 -9.57
C ALA A 129 -18.37 -15.89 -8.75
N ALA A 130 -17.74 -16.37 -7.68
CA ALA A 130 -18.25 -17.38 -6.76
C ALA A 130 -19.22 -16.83 -5.68
N GLY A 131 -19.65 -15.58 -5.77
CA GLY A 131 -20.67 -15.00 -4.89
C GLY A 131 -20.16 -13.96 -3.88
N HIS A 132 -18.86 -13.67 -3.85
CA HIS A 132 -18.30 -12.61 -3.00
C HIS A 132 -18.15 -11.26 -3.72
N GLY A 133 -18.87 -11.06 -4.84
CA GLY A 133 -18.76 -9.85 -5.65
C GLY A 133 -19.07 -8.56 -4.89
N ASP A 134 -19.97 -8.59 -3.92
CA ASP A 134 -20.30 -7.41 -3.13
C ASP A 134 -19.19 -7.03 -2.13
N ALA A 135 -18.49 -8.02 -1.57
CA ALA A 135 -17.30 -7.77 -0.74
C ALA A 135 -16.17 -7.13 -1.56
N VAL A 136 -15.95 -7.61 -2.79
CA VAL A 136 -14.95 -7.02 -3.71
C VAL A 136 -15.32 -5.59 -4.09
N LYS A 137 -16.59 -5.31 -4.41
CA LYS A 137 -17.05 -3.93 -4.69
C LYS A 137 -16.89 -3.02 -3.49
N LEU A 138 -17.25 -3.50 -2.29
CA LEU A 138 -17.09 -2.75 -1.05
C LEU A 138 -15.62 -2.37 -0.83
N ALA A 139 -14.69 -3.31 -1.03
CA ALA A 139 -13.26 -3.06 -0.93
C ALA A 139 -12.77 -2.05 -1.98
N LEU A 140 -13.26 -2.14 -3.22
CA LEU A 140 -12.95 -1.16 -4.27
C LEU A 140 -13.46 0.25 -3.94
N ASP A 141 -14.64 0.37 -3.33
CA ASP A 141 -15.19 1.66 -2.90
C ASP A 141 -14.38 2.28 -1.75
N LEU A 142 -13.93 1.46 -0.79
CA LEU A 142 -12.98 1.88 0.25
C LEU A 142 -11.64 2.32 -0.33
N LYS A 143 -11.08 1.52 -1.25
CA LYS A 143 -9.85 1.87 -1.96
C LYS A 143 -10.00 3.22 -2.68
N LYS A 144 -11.13 3.43 -3.34
CA LYS A 144 -11.47 4.69 -4.01
C LYS A 144 -11.54 5.87 -3.04
N ALA A 145 -12.00 5.67 -1.81
CA ALA A 145 -12.00 6.71 -0.79
C ALA A 145 -10.57 7.10 -0.36
N GLY A 146 -9.68 6.12 -0.19
CA GLY A 146 -8.25 6.38 0.04
C GLY A 146 -7.61 7.15 -1.13
N ASN A 147 -7.83 6.68 -2.37
CA ASN A 147 -7.40 7.37 -3.59
C ASN A 147 -7.94 8.81 -3.68
N ALA A 148 -9.18 9.07 -3.26
CA ALA A 148 -9.77 10.40 -3.27
C ALA A 148 -9.01 11.37 -2.34
N ILE A 149 -8.53 10.89 -1.19
CA ILE A 149 -7.63 11.68 -0.32
C ILE A 149 -6.33 11.98 -1.05
N VAL A 150 -5.67 10.96 -1.60
CA VAL A 150 -4.37 11.08 -2.26
C VAL A 150 -4.46 12.00 -3.48
N SER A 151 -5.53 11.93 -4.26
CA SER A 151 -5.77 12.81 -5.40
C SER A 151 -6.02 14.26 -4.97
N THR A 152 -6.86 14.48 -3.96
CA THR A 152 -7.21 15.83 -3.47
C THR A 152 -6.01 16.56 -2.89
N ILE A 153 -5.16 15.85 -2.14
CA ILE A 153 -4.01 16.45 -1.42
C ILE A 153 -2.72 16.31 -2.21
N GLY A 154 -2.50 15.18 -2.87
CA GLY A 154 -1.28 14.85 -3.61
C GLY A 154 -1.31 15.22 -5.09
N GLY A 155 -2.48 15.59 -5.64
CA GLY A 155 -2.69 16.02 -7.02
C GLY A 155 -2.99 14.88 -8.00
N ARG A 156 -2.63 13.65 -7.66
CA ARG A 156 -3.00 12.41 -8.38
C ARG A 156 -2.85 11.20 -7.46
N GLU A 157 -3.54 10.12 -7.77
CA GLU A 157 -3.67 8.93 -6.92
C GLU A 157 -2.38 8.12 -6.81
N ILE A 158 -1.62 8.00 -7.91
CA ILE A 158 -0.36 7.25 -7.96
C ILE A 158 0.78 8.22 -8.22
N HIS A 159 1.87 8.04 -7.47
CA HIS A 159 3.05 8.90 -7.51
C HIS A 159 2.70 10.39 -7.35
N PRO A 160 2.02 10.84 -6.27
CA PRO A 160 1.54 12.22 -6.15
C PRO A 160 2.66 13.25 -6.33
N ILE A 161 2.33 14.47 -6.74
CA ILE A 161 3.33 15.48 -7.17
C ILE A 161 3.28 16.77 -6.36
N ASN A 162 2.40 16.83 -5.37
CA ASN A 162 2.12 18.07 -4.65
C ASN A 162 2.95 18.24 -3.36
N VAL A 163 3.54 17.15 -2.86
CA VAL A 163 4.39 17.17 -1.66
C VAL A 163 5.76 17.77 -1.99
N LYS A 164 6.29 18.61 -1.11
CA LYS A 164 7.66 19.13 -1.21
C LYS A 164 8.32 19.22 0.17
N VAL A 165 9.65 19.37 0.17
CA VAL A 165 10.39 19.76 1.37
C VAL A 165 9.84 21.08 1.92
N GLY A 166 9.46 21.10 3.19
CA GLY A 166 8.84 22.24 3.86
C GLY A 166 7.33 22.39 3.68
N GLY A 167 6.64 21.51 2.94
CA GLY A 167 5.16 21.52 2.89
C GLY A 167 4.58 20.94 1.61
N PHE A 168 3.77 21.75 0.92
CA PHE A 168 3.09 21.41 -0.35
C PHE A 168 3.29 22.52 -1.38
N TYR A 169 3.23 22.19 -2.67
CA TYR A 169 3.19 23.20 -3.74
C TYR A 169 1.87 23.97 -3.72
N LYS A 170 0.75 23.29 -3.45
CA LYS A 170 -0.58 23.87 -3.32
C LYS A 170 -1.38 23.19 -2.21
N VAL A 171 -2.00 23.93 -1.32
CA VAL A 171 -2.93 23.35 -0.32
C VAL A 171 -4.37 23.42 -0.80
N PRO A 172 -5.22 22.43 -0.49
CA PRO A 172 -6.64 22.49 -0.81
C PRO A 172 -7.35 23.58 0.00
N ARG A 173 -8.40 24.16 -0.57
CA ARG A 173 -9.30 25.07 0.14
C ARG A 173 -10.33 24.27 0.92
N LYS A 174 -10.94 24.87 1.94
CA LYS A 174 -12.02 24.22 2.72
C LYS A 174 -13.15 23.67 1.85
N ARG A 175 -13.53 24.40 0.78
CA ARG A 175 -14.55 23.94 -0.18
C ARG A 175 -14.14 22.70 -0.96
N ASP A 176 -12.84 22.49 -1.17
CA ASP A 176 -12.29 21.34 -1.89
C ASP A 176 -12.31 20.09 -0.97
N LEU A 177 -12.22 20.29 0.35
CA LEU A 177 -12.29 19.24 1.35
C LEU A 177 -13.73 18.83 1.73
N ALA A 178 -14.73 19.69 1.52
CA ALA A 178 -16.10 19.40 1.91
C ALA A 178 -16.70 18.16 1.20
N PRO A 179 -16.55 17.98 -0.13
CA PRO A 179 -16.97 16.75 -0.79
C PRO A 179 -16.19 15.52 -0.32
N LEU A 180 -14.89 15.67 -0.09
CA LEU A 180 -14.05 14.59 0.43
C LEU A 180 -14.54 14.12 1.80
N ALA A 181 -14.92 15.03 2.69
CA ALA A 181 -15.46 14.69 4.00
C ALA A 181 -16.74 13.83 3.91
N GLU A 182 -17.64 14.12 2.97
CA GLU A 182 -18.84 13.29 2.76
C GLU A 182 -18.50 11.90 2.21
N THR A 183 -17.53 11.80 1.31
CA THR A 183 -17.00 10.50 0.86
C THR A 183 -16.42 9.70 2.04
N LEU A 184 -15.65 10.35 2.92
CA LEU A 184 -15.01 9.67 4.04
C LEU A 184 -15.99 9.24 5.13
N LYS A 185 -17.09 9.96 5.34
CA LYS A 185 -18.18 9.52 6.25
C LYS A 185 -18.77 8.20 5.78
N ARG A 186 -19.06 8.07 4.48
CA ARG A 186 -19.56 6.81 3.89
C ARG A 186 -18.49 5.73 3.94
N ALA A 187 -17.24 6.08 3.63
CA ALA A 187 -16.13 5.14 3.67
C ALA A 187 -15.91 4.56 5.08
N ARG A 188 -16.15 5.34 6.14
CA ARG A 188 -16.09 4.83 7.50
C ARG A 188 -17.11 3.70 7.72
N ASP A 189 -18.37 3.91 7.33
CA ASP A 189 -19.40 2.90 7.50
C ASP A 189 -19.11 1.64 6.64
N LEU A 190 -18.52 1.81 5.45
CA LEU A 190 -18.01 0.69 4.64
C LEU A 190 -16.83 -0.01 5.32
N ALA A 191 -15.96 0.72 6.03
CA ALA A 191 -14.81 0.16 6.71
C ALA A 191 -15.25 -0.74 7.87
N ASP A 192 -16.29 -0.34 8.61
CA ASP A 192 -16.87 -1.19 9.66
C ASP A 192 -17.39 -2.50 9.06
N ALA A 193 -18.16 -2.43 7.97
CA ALA A 193 -18.65 -3.63 7.27
C ALA A 193 -17.51 -4.48 6.67
N PHE A 194 -16.42 -3.87 6.20
CA PHE A 194 -15.24 -4.58 5.74
C PHE A 194 -14.55 -5.34 6.88
N VAL A 195 -14.40 -4.68 8.03
CA VAL A 195 -13.82 -5.30 9.23
C VAL A 195 -14.68 -6.48 9.67
N ASP A 196 -16.00 -6.32 9.78
CA ASP A 196 -16.92 -7.40 10.13
C ASP A 196 -16.80 -8.60 9.19
N TRP A 197 -16.68 -8.35 7.88
CA TRP A 197 -16.47 -9.41 6.89
C TRP A 197 -15.14 -10.13 7.09
N THR A 198 -14.03 -9.39 7.22
CA THR A 198 -12.70 -9.99 7.41
C THR A 198 -12.53 -10.67 8.77
N ALA A 199 -13.26 -10.23 9.80
CA ALA A 199 -13.25 -10.85 11.13
C ALA A 199 -13.94 -12.22 11.13
N GLY A 200 -14.74 -12.54 10.11
CA GLY A 200 -15.34 -13.85 9.91
C GLY A 200 -14.41 -14.86 9.25
N PHE A 201 -13.19 -14.48 8.88
CA PHE A 201 -12.24 -15.42 8.28
C PHE A 201 -11.66 -16.38 9.33
N ASP A 202 -11.38 -17.60 8.90
CA ASP A 202 -10.73 -18.60 9.73
C ASP A 202 -9.23 -18.34 9.77
N PHE A 203 -8.71 -18.00 10.96
CA PHE A 203 -7.29 -17.76 11.17
C PHE A 203 -6.68 -18.96 11.90
N PRO A 204 -5.48 -19.42 11.51
CA PRO A 204 -4.78 -20.45 12.24
C PRO A 204 -4.42 -19.98 13.67
N ASP A 205 -4.53 -20.89 14.63
CA ASP A 205 -4.25 -20.64 16.07
C ASP A 205 -2.76 -20.46 16.42
N TYR A 206 -1.86 -20.50 15.44
CA TYR A 206 -0.41 -20.64 15.63
C TYR A 206 0.42 -19.46 15.14
#